data_AF-A0A925TEJ3-F1
#
_entry.id   AF-A0A925TEJ3-F1
#
_cell.length_a   1.000
_cell.length_b   1.000
_cell.length_c   1.000
_cell.angle_alpha   90.00
_cell.angle_beta   90.00
_cell.angle_gamma   90.00
#
_symmetry.space_group_name_H-M   'P 1'
#
loop_
_entity.id
_entity.type
_entity.pdbx_description
1 polymer ?
#
loop_
_entity_poly.entity_id
_entity_poly.type
_entity_poly.pdbx_seq_one_letter_code
_entity_poly.pdbx_strand_id
1 'polypeptide(L)'
;LTPDGEAIVCGRNFYAAFSGGEDFAVRCAQETIGRIPRESVPPVGEHLLLNGRRWIVTDVESRKRLVEVVPAKGFKKPVFLGSGGEIHSRVFQEMKAALANEHTYPYLHDDAAELLNAARKIFRATGLNHGSILKNGIGADFYPWVGTRTMLTLELCARADGLRVDRRPLSLRYEAGEETLRTHFAKIAESRFDLLELAQQIPDRHRMKYDEFLSDDLLDRSNINRCLQMDEAAEVARRVISLDPLPK
;
A
#
# COMPACT_ATOMS: atom_id res chain seq x y z
N LEU A 1 12.57 -33.61 13.36
CA LEU A 1 12.80 -32.79 12.15
C LEU A 1 12.27 -33.59 10.98
N THR A 2 11.38 -33.02 10.18
CA THR A 2 10.59 -33.76 9.18
C THR A 2 11.27 -33.80 7.81
N PRO A 3 11.07 -34.86 7.00
CA PRO A 3 11.73 -35.02 5.69
C PRO A 3 11.54 -33.83 4.73
N ASP A 4 10.37 -33.19 4.80
CA ASP A 4 10.03 -32.05 3.93
C ASP A 4 10.96 -30.84 4.14
N GLY A 5 11.42 -30.63 5.39
CA GLY A 5 12.37 -29.56 5.72
C GLY A 5 13.76 -29.84 5.13
N GLU A 6 14.21 -31.09 5.14
CA GLU A 6 15.48 -31.50 4.55
C GLU A 6 15.45 -31.36 3.01
N ALA A 7 14.32 -31.70 2.38
CA ALA A 7 14.12 -31.51 0.95
C ALA A 7 14.19 -30.04 0.53
N ILE A 8 13.62 -29.12 1.32
CA ILE A 8 13.71 -27.67 1.10
C ILE A 8 15.17 -27.20 1.16
N VAL A 9 15.89 -27.54 2.24
CA VAL A 9 17.29 -27.09 2.47
C VAL A 9 18.26 -27.63 1.42
N CYS A 10 18.04 -28.85 0.91
CA CYS A 10 18.86 -29.42 -0.17
C CYS A 10 18.65 -28.74 -1.54
N GLY A 11 17.58 -27.98 -1.73
CA GLY A 11 17.27 -27.31 -2.99
C GLY A 11 18.14 -26.08 -3.22
N ARG A 12 18.65 -25.90 -4.45
CA ARG A 12 19.42 -24.68 -4.84
C ARG A 12 18.65 -23.38 -4.57
N ASN A 13 17.32 -23.41 -4.67
CA ASN A 13 16.48 -22.26 -4.33
C ASN A 13 16.65 -21.83 -2.88
N PHE A 14 16.94 -22.72 -1.92
CA PHE A 14 17.07 -22.35 -0.51
C PHE A 14 18.12 -21.25 -0.27
N TYR A 15 19.25 -21.35 -0.98
CA TYR A 15 20.40 -20.47 -0.88
C TYR A 15 20.24 -19.12 -1.62
N ALA A 16 19.17 -18.93 -2.40
CA ALA A 16 18.91 -17.65 -3.05
C ALA A 16 18.27 -16.65 -2.05
N ALA A 17 18.76 -15.41 -2.01
CA ALA A 17 18.22 -14.36 -1.14
C ALA A 17 16.83 -13.85 -1.58
N PHE A 18 16.45 -14.11 -2.83
CA PHE A 18 15.14 -13.82 -3.41
C PHE A 18 14.35 -15.11 -3.62
N SER A 19 13.03 -15.03 -3.63
CA SER A 19 12.20 -16.06 -4.25
C SER A 19 12.49 -16.08 -5.75
N GLY A 20 12.71 -17.26 -6.34
CA GLY A 20 12.46 -17.39 -7.77
C GLY A 20 11.00 -17.03 -8.05
N GLY A 21 10.71 -16.32 -9.14
CA GLY A 21 9.38 -15.80 -9.41
C GLY A 21 8.29 -16.85 -9.20
N GLU A 22 7.40 -16.62 -8.24
CA GLU A 22 6.26 -17.49 -8.02
C GLU A 22 5.21 -17.20 -9.08
N ASP A 23 5.38 -17.89 -10.20
CA ASP A 23 4.51 -17.76 -11.36
C ASP A 23 3.11 -18.30 -11.06
N PHE A 24 2.16 -17.39 -10.89
CA PHE A 24 0.74 -17.71 -10.83
C PHE A 24 0.28 -18.17 -12.22
N ALA A 25 -0.36 -19.34 -12.27
CA ALA A 25 -1.00 -19.83 -13.48
C ALA A 25 -2.27 -19.01 -13.75
N VAL A 26 -2.40 -18.45 -14.96
CA VAL A 26 -3.57 -17.68 -15.39
C VAL A 26 -4.48 -18.58 -16.21
N ARG A 27 -5.71 -18.80 -15.75
CA ARG A 27 -6.66 -19.76 -16.33
C ARG A 27 -7.94 -19.07 -16.78
N CYS A 28 -8.41 -19.40 -17.98
CA CYS A 28 -9.76 -19.09 -18.43
C CYS A 28 -10.56 -20.39 -18.55
N ALA A 29 -11.60 -20.53 -17.73
CA ALA A 29 -12.37 -21.76 -17.54
C ALA A 29 -11.47 -22.97 -17.22
N GLN A 30 -11.13 -23.79 -18.22
CA GLN A 30 -10.33 -25.01 -18.07
C GLN A 30 -8.92 -24.90 -18.66
N GLU A 31 -8.62 -23.83 -19.41
CA GLU A 31 -7.36 -23.67 -20.16
C GLU A 31 -6.40 -22.69 -19.45
N THR A 32 -5.16 -23.12 -19.22
CA THR A 32 -4.08 -22.24 -18.73
C THR A 32 -3.52 -21.41 -19.89
N ILE A 33 -3.80 -20.10 -19.86
CA ILE A 33 -3.38 -19.14 -20.89
C ILE A 33 -1.87 -18.85 -20.79
N GLY A 34 -1.33 -18.86 -19.57
CA GLY A 34 0.07 -18.56 -19.32
C GLY A 34 0.37 -18.42 -17.83
N ARG A 35 1.48 -17.77 -17.53
CA ARG A 35 1.98 -17.51 -16.18
C ARG A 35 2.37 -16.05 -16.02
N ILE A 36 2.16 -15.50 -14.83
CA ILE A 36 2.61 -14.16 -14.44
C ILE A 36 3.23 -14.19 -13.04
N PRO A 37 4.24 -13.38 -12.73
CA PRO A 37 4.74 -13.21 -11.38
C PRO A 37 3.62 -12.72 -10.46
N ARG A 38 3.62 -13.18 -9.21
CA ARG A 38 2.65 -12.80 -8.17
C ARG A 38 2.47 -11.29 -8.05
N GLU A 39 3.54 -10.51 -8.14
CA GLU A 39 3.54 -9.05 -8.00
C GLU A 39 2.83 -8.35 -9.17
N SER A 40 2.68 -9.06 -10.30
CA SER A 40 2.01 -8.59 -11.51
C SER A 40 0.52 -8.98 -11.57
N VAL A 41 0.00 -9.71 -10.58
CA VAL A 41 -1.41 -10.13 -10.52
C VAL A 41 -2.31 -8.93 -10.16
N PRO A 42 -3.22 -8.47 -11.06
CA PRO A 42 -4.14 -7.39 -10.74
C PRO A 42 -5.19 -7.82 -9.71
N PRO A 43 -5.78 -6.87 -8.95
CA PRO A 43 -6.93 -7.15 -8.09
C PRO A 43 -8.11 -7.76 -8.86
N VAL A 44 -8.98 -8.48 -8.15
CA VAL A 44 -10.25 -8.97 -8.71
C VAL A 44 -11.07 -7.80 -9.26
N GLY A 45 -11.60 -7.96 -10.49
CA GLY A 45 -12.28 -6.93 -11.26
C GLY A 45 -11.38 -6.06 -12.13
N GLU A 46 -10.04 -6.14 -11.99
CA GLU A 46 -9.11 -5.37 -12.83
C GLU A 46 -8.67 -6.09 -14.11
N HIS A 47 -8.13 -5.30 -15.04
CA HIS A 47 -7.72 -5.76 -16.37
C HIS A 47 -6.27 -6.22 -16.40
N LEU A 48 -6.06 -7.49 -16.78
CA LEU A 48 -4.78 -8.11 -17.08
C LEU A 48 -4.52 -8.12 -18.60
N LEU A 49 -3.26 -7.88 -19.02
CA LEU A 49 -2.80 -8.10 -20.39
C LEU A 49 -1.85 -9.29 -20.42
N LEU A 50 -2.22 -10.37 -21.13
CA LEU A 50 -1.39 -11.58 -21.25
C LEU A 50 -1.52 -12.17 -22.65
N ASN A 51 -0.40 -12.54 -23.27
CA ASN A 51 -0.31 -13.06 -24.64
C ASN A 51 -1.04 -12.20 -25.69
N GLY A 52 -0.91 -10.86 -25.57
CA GLY A 52 -1.55 -9.89 -26.44
C GLY A 52 -3.08 -9.77 -26.28
N ARG A 53 -3.70 -10.57 -25.40
CA ARG A 53 -5.13 -10.55 -25.09
C ARG A 53 -5.40 -9.86 -23.76
N ARG A 54 -6.56 -9.20 -23.66
CA ARG A 54 -7.03 -8.55 -22.43
C ARG A 54 -8.00 -9.47 -21.70
N TRP A 55 -7.81 -9.55 -20.39
CA TRP A 55 -8.56 -10.41 -19.49
C TRP A 55 -9.03 -9.60 -18.28
N ILE A 56 -10.14 -9.99 -17.66
CA ILE A 56 -10.61 -9.45 -16.37
C ILE A 56 -10.36 -10.53 -15.33
N VAL A 57 -9.69 -10.18 -14.24
CA VAL A 57 -9.48 -11.09 -13.10
C VAL A 57 -10.81 -11.32 -12.38
N THR A 58 -11.23 -12.58 -12.29
CA THR A 58 -12.46 -12.97 -11.59
C THR A 58 -12.19 -13.55 -10.20
N ASP A 59 -11.05 -14.22 -10.02
CA ASP A 59 -10.63 -14.76 -8.71
C ASP A 59 -9.10 -14.91 -8.64
N VAL A 60 -8.55 -14.91 -7.42
CA VAL A 60 -7.12 -15.09 -7.12
C VAL A 60 -6.97 -16.02 -5.92
N GLU A 61 -6.59 -17.27 -6.18
CA GLU A 61 -6.37 -18.31 -5.18
C GLU A 61 -4.87 -18.42 -4.87
N SER A 62 -4.44 -17.65 -3.87
CA SER A 62 -3.03 -17.55 -3.47
C SER A 62 -2.42 -18.89 -3.06
N ARG A 63 -3.17 -19.80 -2.42
CA ARG A 63 -2.65 -21.10 -1.97
C ARG A 63 -2.36 -22.05 -3.12
N LYS A 64 -3.09 -21.92 -4.25
CA LYS A 64 -2.89 -22.75 -5.45
C LYS A 64 -2.05 -22.03 -6.53
N ARG A 65 -1.59 -20.80 -6.25
CA ARG A 65 -0.91 -19.92 -7.22
C ARG A 65 -1.70 -19.83 -8.54
N LEU A 66 -3.01 -19.59 -8.44
CA LEU A 66 -3.95 -19.60 -9.57
C LEU A 66 -4.72 -18.27 -9.67
N VAL A 67 -4.78 -17.69 -10.87
CA VAL A 67 -5.64 -16.54 -11.21
C VAL A 67 -6.69 -17.01 -12.21
N GLU A 68 -7.96 -16.84 -11.87
CA GLU A 68 -9.04 -17.06 -12.83
C GLU A 68 -9.37 -15.78 -13.57
N VAL A 69 -9.56 -15.88 -14.89
CA VAL A 69 -9.85 -14.73 -15.74
C VAL A 69 -10.89 -15.03 -16.81
N VAL A 70 -11.58 -13.98 -17.27
CA VAL A 70 -12.48 -14.02 -18.42
C VAL A 70 -12.06 -13.00 -19.49
N PRO A 71 -12.40 -13.20 -20.78
CA PRO A 71 -12.07 -12.24 -21.84
C PRO A 71 -12.66 -10.84 -21.58
N ALA A 72 -11.82 -9.81 -21.60
CA ALA A 72 -12.25 -8.44 -21.33
C ALA A 72 -13.02 -7.83 -22.52
N LYS A 73 -14.20 -7.25 -22.24
CA LYS A 73 -14.96 -6.44 -23.22
C LYS A 73 -14.64 -4.96 -23.00
N GLY A 74 -13.93 -4.33 -23.94
CA GLY A 74 -13.70 -2.88 -23.97
C GLY A 74 -12.24 -2.41 -23.88
N PHE A 75 -12.07 -1.12 -23.60
CA PHE A 75 -10.81 -0.38 -23.79
C PHE A 75 -10.22 0.24 -22.52
N LYS A 76 -10.52 -0.29 -21.32
CA LYS A 76 -9.79 0.06 -20.10
C LYS A 76 -8.32 -0.32 -20.28
N LYS A 77 -7.40 0.62 -19.98
CA LYS A 77 -5.95 0.35 -20.01
C LYS A 77 -5.62 -0.70 -18.93
N PRO A 78 -4.79 -1.73 -19.23
CA PRO A 78 -4.34 -2.66 -18.21
C PRO A 78 -3.48 -1.93 -17.17
N VAL A 79 -3.56 -2.38 -15.92
CA VAL A 79 -2.74 -1.84 -14.83
C VAL A 79 -1.40 -2.59 -14.82
N PHE A 80 -0.31 -1.89 -15.12
CA PHE A 80 1.04 -2.42 -14.92
C PHE A 80 1.44 -2.21 -13.47
N LEU A 81 1.24 -3.25 -12.66
CA LEU A 81 1.78 -3.31 -11.31
C LEU A 81 3.29 -3.58 -11.42
N GLY A 82 4.10 -2.53 -11.31
CA GLY A 82 5.50 -2.70 -10.95
C GLY A 82 5.57 -3.19 -9.49
N SER A 83 6.56 -4.03 -9.18
CA SER A 83 6.87 -4.44 -7.80
C SER A 83 7.48 -3.25 -7.02
N GLY A 84 6.64 -2.26 -6.72
CA GLY A 84 7.01 -1.14 -5.86
C GLY A 84 7.39 -1.66 -4.49
N GLY A 85 8.69 -1.55 -4.16
CA GLY A 85 9.18 -1.87 -2.83
C GLY A 85 8.60 -0.95 -1.76
N GLU A 86 8.85 -1.27 -0.50
CA GLU A 86 8.47 -0.39 0.61
C GLU A 86 9.26 0.91 0.55
N ILE A 87 8.55 2.05 0.54
CA ILE A 87 9.17 3.37 0.50
C ILE A 87 9.23 3.89 1.94
N HIS A 88 10.44 4.21 2.40
CA HIS A 88 10.68 4.74 3.74
C HIS A 88 10.18 6.18 3.89
N SER A 89 9.70 6.55 5.09
CA SER A 89 9.12 7.87 5.39
C SER A 89 10.04 9.03 5.02
N ARG A 90 11.36 8.84 5.13
CA ARG A 90 12.35 9.85 4.71
C ARG A 90 12.16 10.32 3.27
N VAL A 91 11.79 9.46 2.33
CA VAL A 91 11.57 9.84 0.91
C VAL A 91 10.41 10.83 0.81
N PHE A 92 9.29 10.56 1.47
CA PHE A 92 8.13 11.47 1.47
C PHE A 92 8.39 12.75 2.27
N GLN A 93 9.21 12.70 3.32
CA GLN A 93 9.68 13.89 4.05
C GLN A 93 10.54 14.79 3.15
N GLU A 94 11.47 14.23 2.36
CA GLU A 94 12.25 15.00 1.37
C GLU A 94 11.35 15.56 0.25
N MET A 95 10.33 14.82 -0.20
CA MET A 95 9.32 15.34 -1.14
C MET A 95 8.56 16.53 -0.54
N LYS A 96 8.14 16.45 0.73
CA LYS A 96 7.51 17.58 1.44
C LYS A 96 8.46 18.77 1.53
N ALA A 97 9.73 18.53 1.85
CA ALA A 97 10.74 19.58 1.96
C ALA A 97 11.00 20.28 0.62
N ALA A 98 11.09 19.54 -0.48
CA ALA A 98 11.25 20.08 -1.84
C ALA A 98 10.05 20.91 -2.30
N LEU A 99 8.83 20.54 -1.88
CA LEU A 99 7.60 21.30 -2.14
C LEU A 99 7.43 22.53 -1.24
N ALA A 100 7.95 22.48 0.00
CA ALA A 100 7.91 23.61 0.93
C ALA A 100 8.95 24.68 0.58
N ASN A 101 10.16 24.29 0.16
CA ASN A 101 11.26 25.21 -0.13
C ASN A 101 11.18 25.86 -1.51
N GLU A 102 12.02 26.88 -1.74
CA GLU A 102 12.17 27.59 -3.03
C GLU A 102 13.50 27.27 -3.72
N HIS A 103 14.17 26.21 -3.31
CA HIS A 103 15.49 25.88 -3.84
C HIS A 103 15.39 25.51 -5.32
N THR A 104 16.24 26.13 -6.14
CA THR A 104 16.38 25.78 -7.56
C THR A 104 17.45 24.71 -7.68
N TYR A 105 17.07 23.52 -8.12
CA TYR A 105 17.98 22.38 -8.28
C TYR A 105 18.68 22.49 -9.65
N PRO A 106 20.00 22.76 -9.72
CA PRO A 106 20.70 23.08 -10.97
C PRO A 106 20.87 21.88 -11.93
N TYR A 107 20.48 20.69 -11.50
CA TYR A 107 20.50 19.45 -12.29
C TYR A 107 19.15 19.12 -12.94
N LEU A 108 18.10 19.93 -12.73
CA LEU A 108 16.82 19.75 -13.40
C LEU A 108 16.84 20.38 -14.79
N HIS A 109 16.22 19.70 -15.75
CA HIS A 109 15.82 20.29 -17.03
C HIS A 109 14.73 21.36 -16.80
N ASP A 110 14.64 22.36 -17.68
CA ASP A 110 13.73 23.50 -17.52
C ASP A 110 12.27 23.04 -17.33
N ASP A 111 11.76 22.14 -18.17
CA ASP A 111 10.42 21.55 -18.03
C ASP A 111 10.17 20.92 -16.63
N ALA A 112 11.19 20.28 -16.05
CA ALA A 112 11.09 19.65 -14.74
C ALA A 112 11.10 20.69 -13.60
N ALA A 113 11.84 21.79 -13.78
CA ALA A 113 11.80 22.93 -12.87
C ALA A 113 10.44 23.66 -12.94
N GLU A 114 9.85 23.81 -14.13
CA GLU A 114 8.50 24.36 -14.30
C GLU A 114 7.44 23.49 -13.61
N LEU A 115 7.47 22.16 -13.82
CA LEU A 115 6.56 21.22 -13.17
C LEU A 115 6.70 21.24 -11.63
N LEU A 116 7.93 21.30 -11.11
CA LEU A 116 8.18 21.43 -9.68
C LEU A 116 7.62 22.76 -9.13
N ASN A 117 7.81 23.85 -9.86
CA ASN A 117 7.29 25.16 -9.45
C ASN A 117 5.75 25.24 -9.54
N ALA A 118 5.12 24.55 -10.48
CA ALA A 118 3.68 24.36 -10.51
C ALA A 118 3.19 23.56 -9.29
N ALA A 119 3.86 22.45 -8.95
CA ALA A 119 3.53 21.64 -7.77
C ALA A 119 3.70 22.43 -6.46
N ARG A 120 4.76 23.23 -6.32
CA ARG A 120 4.99 24.15 -5.18
C ARG A 120 3.86 25.18 -5.03
N LYS A 121 3.40 25.78 -6.13
CA LYS A 121 2.25 26.71 -6.13
C LYS A 121 0.98 26.03 -5.61
N ILE A 122 0.68 24.82 -6.08
CA ILE A 122 -0.48 24.03 -5.62
C ILE A 122 -0.35 23.69 -4.13
N PHE A 123 0.80 23.16 -3.70
CA PHE A 123 1.06 22.75 -2.31
C PHE A 123 0.84 23.88 -1.30
N ARG A 124 1.16 25.13 -1.67
CA ARG A 124 0.87 26.34 -0.87
C ARG A 124 -0.58 26.76 -0.97
N ALA A 125 -1.16 26.76 -2.18
CA ALA A 125 -2.55 27.15 -2.40
C ALA A 125 -3.56 26.23 -1.67
N THR A 126 -3.20 24.96 -1.45
CA THR A 126 -4.00 24.01 -0.65
C THR A 126 -3.67 24.05 0.85
N GLY A 127 -2.68 24.83 1.30
CA GLY A 127 -2.29 24.90 2.72
C GLY A 127 -1.52 23.69 3.27
N LEU A 128 -1.10 22.74 2.41
CA LEU A 128 -0.34 21.53 2.83
C LEU A 128 1.09 21.85 3.31
N ASN A 129 1.54 23.08 3.12
CA ASN A 129 2.76 23.62 3.72
C ASN A 129 2.62 23.91 5.22
N HIS A 130 1.38 23.99 5.75
CA HIS A 130 1.10 24.22 7.17
C HIS A 130 0.35 23.04 7.81
N GLY A 131 -0.67 22.51 7.12
CA GLY A 131 -1.48 21.38 7.58
C GLY A 131 -1.14 20.05 6.92
N SER A 132 -1.88 19.01 7.29
CA SER A 132 -1.82 17.68 6.64
C SER A 132 -3.19 17.18 6.16
N ILE A 133 -4.28 17.89 6.43
CA ILE A 133 -5.64 17.53 5.98
C ILE A 133 -6.17 18.52 4.93
N LEU A 134 -6.70 17.98 3.84
CA LEU A 134 -7.57 18.70 2.90
C LEU A 134 -9.02 18.21 3.06
N LYS A 135 -9.96 19.13 3.28
CA LYS A 135 -11.38 18.79 3.26
C LYS A 135 -11.82 18.43 1.85
N ASN A 136 -12.66 17.40 1.72
CA ASN A 136 -13.38 17.08 0.50
C ASN A 136 -14.89 17.00 0.82
N GLY A 137 -15.76 17.03 -0.18
CA GLY A 137 -17.22 17.15 0.02
C GLY A 137 -17.90 15.98 0.77
N ILE A 138 -17.17 14.88 1.03
CA ILE A 138 -17.66 13.67 1.70
C ILE A 138 -16.78 13.23 2.88
N GLY A 139 -15.79 14.04 3.25
CA GLY A 139 -14.79 13.70 4.28
C GLY A 139 -13.47 14.45 4.09
N ALA A 140 -12.35 13.72 4.10
CA ALA A 140 -11.01 14.33 4.13
C ALA A 140 -9.95 13.53 3.37
N ASP A 141 -9.04 14.23 2.68
CA ASP A 141 -7.79 13.67 2.18
C ASP A 141 -6.65 14.02 3.15
N PHE A 142 -6.10 13.00 3.81
CA PHE A 142 -5.00 13.12 4.76
C PHE A 142 -3.66 12.84 4.09
N TYR A 143 -2.71 13.78 4.16
CA TYR A 143 -1.35 13.71 3.60
C TYR A 143 -0.32 13.61 4.75
N PRO A 144 -0.07 12.41 5.30
CA PRO A 144 0.82 12.24 6.46
C PRO A 144 2.31 12.40 6.15
N TRP A 145 2.73 12.32 4.88
CA TRP A 145 4.14 12.33 4.45
C TRP A 145 5.03 11.26 5.11
N VAL A 146 4.47 10.04 5.23
CA VAL A 146 5.13 8.86 5.81
C VAL A 146 5.20 7.69 4.83
N GLY A 147 6.02 6.71 5.17
CA GLY A 147 6.32 5.54 4.35
C GLY A 147 5.14 4.61 4.12
N THR A 148 5.28 3.70 3.16
CA THR A 148 4.19 2.78 2.75
C THR A 148 3.71 1.87 3.86
N ARG A 149 4.58 1.49 4.81
CA ARG A 149 4.23 0.72 6.01
C ARG A 149 3.32 1.48 6.96
N THR A 150 3.61 2.76 7.18
CA THR A 150 2.84 3.63 8.07
C THR A 150 1.52 4.03 7.40
N MET A 151 1.52 4.26 6.09
CA MET A 151 0.30 4.41 5.28
C MET A 151 -0.60 3.16 5.36
N LEU A 152 -0.03 1.95 5.29
CA LEU A 152 -0.76 0.70 5.49
C LEU A 152 -1.31 0.60 6.93
N THR A 153 -0.51 0.97 7.94
CA THR A 153 -0.94 0.93 9.35
C THR A 153 -2.15 1.84 9.58
N LEU A 154 -2.10 3.08 9.07
CA LEU A 154 -3.19 4.05 9.13
C LEU A 154 -4.45 3.56 8.37
N GLU A 155 -4.29 2.92 7.21
CA GLU A 155 -5.38 2.28 6.47
C GLU A 155 -6.04 1.14 7.28
N LEU A 156 -5.24 0.30 7.93
CA LEU A 156 -5.75 -0.82 8.74
C LEU A 156 -6.47 -0.31 10.00
N CYS A 157 -5.94 0.70 10.68
CA CYS A 157 -6.63 1.35 11.81
C CYS A 157 -8.01 1.90 11.37
N ALA A 158 -8.09 2.52 10.19
CA ALA A 158 -9.35 3.06 9.68
C ALA A 158 -10.38 1.95 9.40
N ARG A 159 -9.94 0.83 8.80
CA ARG A 159 -10.78 -0.35 8.57
C ARG A 159 -11.25 -1.00 9.88
N ALA A 160 -10.38 -1.08 10.89
CA ALA A 160 -10.73 -1.58 12.21
C ALA A 160 -11.77 -0.72 12.95
N ASP A 161 -11.79 0.60 12.68
CA ASP A 161 -12.85 1.51 13.15
C ASP A 161 -14.10 1.53 12.21
N GLY A 162 -14.15 0.64 11.21
CA GLY A 162 -15.26 0.55 10.25
C GLY A 162 -15.32 1.69 9.22
N LEU A 163 -14.27 2.51 9.12
CA LEU A 163 -14.23 3.67 8.23
C LEU A 163 -13.86 3.24 6.80
N ARG A 164 -14.52 3.87 5.83
CA ARG A 164 -14.11 3.78 4.42
C ARG A 164 -12.91 4.68 4.17
N VAL A 165 -11.84 4.05 3.69
CA VAL A 165 -10.59 4.73 3.33
C VAL A 165 -10.08 4.23 1.98
N ASP A 166 -9.63 5.16 1.13
CA ASP A 166 -8.95 4.90 -0.15
C ASP A 166 -7.48 5.33 -0.01
N ARG A 167 -6.55 4.37 -0.04
CA ARG A 167 -5.10 4.62 0.09
C ARG A 167 -4.47 4.93 -1.26
N ARG A 168 -4.00 6.17 -1.39
CA ARG A 168 -3.31 6.73 -2.56
C ARG A 168 -1.79 6.81 -2.31
N PRO A 169 -0.96 7.08 -3.35
CA PRO A 169 0.50 7.12 -3.19
C PRO A 169 1.04 8.12 -2.16
N LEU A 170 0.31 9.21 -1.88
CA LEU A 170 0.71 10.27 -0.94
C LEU A 170 -0.34 10.59 0.13
N SER A 171 -1.52 9.97 0.07
CA SER A 171 -2.66 10.33 0.93
C SER A 171 -3.62 9.19 1.24
N LEU A 172 -4.38 9.34 2.31
CA LEU A 172 -5.50 8.50 2.70
C LEU A 172 -6.78 9.32 2.58
N ARG A 173 -7.68 8.92 1.70
CA ARG A 173 -8.98 9.57 1.51
C ARG A 173 -10.01 8.87 2.39
N TYR A 174 -10.51 9.57 3.40
CA TYR A 174 -11.55 9.11 4.31
C TYR A 174 -12.93 9.62 3.88
N GLU A 175 -13.94 8.75 3.92
CA GLU A 175 -15.36 9.11 3.80
C GLU A 175 -15.99 9.18 5.20
N ALA A 176 -15.62 10.19 6.00
CA ALA A 176 -16.08 10.36 7.37
C ALA A 176 -16.16 11.84 7.79
N GLY A 177 -17.10 12.17 8.68
CA GLY A 177 -17.23 13.51 9.27
C GLY A 177 -16.13 13.82 10.30
N GLU A 178 -16.03 15.09 10.70
CA GLU A 178 -14.99 15.55 11.63
C GLU A 178 -14.92 14.73 12.92
N GLU A 179 -16.03 14.63 13.65
CA GLU A 179 -16.03 14.05 15.00
C GLU A 179 -15.56 12.60 14.99
N THR A 180 -15.96 11.85 13.96
CA THR A 180 -15.49 10.50 13.66
C THR A 180 -13.99 10.50 13.39
N LEU A 181 -13.48 11.38 12.53
CA LEU A 181 -12.04 11.48 12.24
C LEU A 181 -11.21 11.92 13.45
N ARG A 182 -11.73 12.84 14.27
CA ARG A 182 -11.10 13.32 15.51
C ARG A 182 -10.98 12.17 16.52
N THR A 183 -12.04 11.37 16.68
CA THR A 183 -12.06 10.18 17.54
C THR A 183 -11.09 9.11 17.01
N HIS A 184 -11.11 8.84 15.71
CA HIS A 184 -10.22 7.90 15.03
C HIS A 184 -8.74 8.27 15.20
N PHE A 185 -8.36 9.51 14.87
CA PHE A 185 -6.98 9.96 15.06
C PHE A 185 -6.58 9.99 16.54
N ALA A 186 -7.49 10.31 17.47
CA ALA A 186 -7.19 10.23 18.91
C ALA A 186 -6.88 8.78 19.33
N LYS A 187 -7.66 7.80 18.87
CA LYS A 187 -7.41 6.37 19.11
C LYS A 187 -6.05 5.91 18.54
N ILE A 188 -5.65 6.40 17.36
CA ILE A 188 -4.32 6.15 16.77
C ILE A 188 -3.21 6.82 17.60
N ALA A 189 -3.40 8.08 17.99
CA ALA A 189 -2.45 8.86 18.78
C ALA A 189 -2.11 8.22 20.14
N GLU A 190 -3.08 7.50 20.71
CA GLU A 190 -2.95 6.74 21.95
C GLU A 190 -2.55 5.26 21.73
N SER A 191 -2.32 4.84 20.48
CA SER A 191 -1.98 3.46 20.07
C SER A 191 -2.99 2.39 20.55
N ARG A 192 -4.28 2.73 20.63
CA ARG A 192 -5.37 1.88 21.16
C ARG A 192 -5.94 0.89 20.13
N PHE A 193 -5.08 0.24 19.34
CA PHE A 193 -5.45 -0.81 18.40
C PHE A 193 -4.71 -2.10 18.72
N ASP A 194 -5.39 -3.25 18.62
CA ASP A 194 -4.72 -4.55 18.73
C ASP A 194 -3.93 -4.82 17.43
N LEU A 195 -2.61 -4.93 17.57
CA LEU A 195 -1.71 -5.16 16.45
C LEU A 195 -1.95 -6.52 15.77
N LEU A 196 -2.50 -7.51 16.48
CA LEU A 196 -2.85 -8.82 15.93
C LEU A 196 -4.08 -8.71 15.02
N GLU A 197 -5.13 -8.00 15.45
CA GLU A 197 -6.32 -7.71 14.63
C GLU A 197 -5.97 -6.91 13.37
N LEU A 198 -5.02 -5.96 13.47
CA LEU A 198 -4.51 -5.23 12.31
C LEU A 198 -3.69 -6.13 11.37
N ALA A 199 -2.84 -7.01 11.90
CA ALA A 199 -2.01 -7.91 11.09
C ALA A 199 -2.85 -8.92 10.30
N GLN A 200 -3.93 -9.42 10.89
CA GLN A 200 -4.89 -10.32 10.24
C GLN A 200 -5.64 -9.66 9.06
N GLN A 201 -5.76 -8.33 9.05
CA GLN A 201 -6.41 -7.55 8.00
C GLN A 201 -5.45 -7.11 6.87
N ILE A 202 -4.16 -7.45 6.95
CA ILE A 202 -3.20 -7.14 5.87
C ILE A 202 -3.60 -7.91 4.59
N PRO A 203 -3.82 -7.23 3.44
CA PRO A 203 -4.33 -7.88 2.22
C PRO A 203 -3.44 -9.02 1.68
N ASP A 204 -2.13 -8.93 1.90
CA ASP A 204 -1.19 -10.01 1.62
C ASP A 204 -0.27 -10.24 2.82
N ARG A 205 -0.54 -11.33 3.56
CA ARG A 205 0.23 -11.75 4.73
C ARG A 205 1.51 -12.54 4.38
N HIS A 206 1.57 -13.21 3.23
CA HIS A 206 2.68 -14.11 2.84
C HIS A 206 3.64 -13.44 1.86
N ARG A 207 4.44 -12.46 2.31
CA ARG A 207 5.29 -11.61 1.47
C ARG A 207 6.76 -12.08 1.38
N MET A 208 7.27 -12.86 2.34
CA MET A 208 8.60 -13.50 2.22
C MET A 208 8.46 -14.89 1.62
N LYS A 209 9.54 -15.31 0.96
CA LYS A 209 9.83 -16.65 0.44
C LYS A 209 9.42 -17.86 1.30
N TYR A 210 9.46 -17.74 2.61
CA TYR A 210 9.19 -18.85 3.54
C TYR A 210 7.96 -18.61 4.43
N ASP A 211 7.19 -17.55 4.16
CA ASP A 211 5.96 -17.26 4.91
C ASP A 211 4.91 -18.38 4.74
N GLU A 212 4.98 -19.20 3.67
CA GLU A 212 4.07 -20.35 3.48
C GLU A 212 4.28 -21.49 4.51
N PHE A 213 5.42 -21.52 5.19
CA PHE A 213 5.75 -22.54 6.21
C PHE A 213 5.48 -22.07 7.65
N LEU A 214 5.03 -20.84 7.84
CA LEU A 214 4.65 -20.31 9.16
C LEU A 214 3.20 -20.70 9.50
N SER A 215 2.93 -20.96 10.77
CA SER A 215 1.54 -20.98 11.27
C SER A 215 0.95 -19.57 11.21
N ASP A 216 -0.39 -19.45 11.15
CA ASP A 216 -1.07 -18.14 11.11
C ASP A 216 -0.64 -17.22 12.26
N ASP A 217 -0.51 -17.72 13.50
CA ASP A 217 -0.01 -16.96 14.67
C ASP A 217 1.43 -16.43 14.47
N LEU A 218 2.35 -17.26 13.96
CA LEU A 218 3.73 -16.83 13.71
C LEU A 218 3.82 -15.86 12.52
N LEU A 219 2.98 -16.06 11.51
CA LEU A 219 2.87 -15.19 10.35
C LEU A 219 2.33 -13.81 10.74
N ASP A 220 1.28 -13.75 11.56
CA ASP A 220 0.72 -12.49 12.06
C ASP A 220 1.73 -11.75 12.94
N ARG A 221 2.41 -12.44 13.88
CA ARG A 221 3.49 -11.84 14.71
C ARG A 221 4.67 -11.34 13.88
N SER A 222 5.05 -12.06 12.82
CA SER A 222 6.07 -11.61 11.86
C SER A 222 5.61 -10.34 11.13
N ASN A 223 4.34 -10.32 10.69
CA ASN A 223 3.73 -9.19 10.01
C ASN A 223 3.57 -7.94 10.89
N ILE A 224 3.31 -8.07 12.20
CA ILE A 224 3.31 -6.93 13.13
C ILE A 224 4.66 -6.18 13.02
N ASN A 225 5.77 -6.91 13.14
CA ASN A 225 7.12 -6.32 13.13
C ASN A 225 7.57 -5.87 11.72
N ARG A 226 7.17 -6.60 10.68
CA ARG A 226 7.58 -6.36 9.28
C ARG A 226 6.74 -5.30 8.56
N CYS A 227 5.45 -5.21 8.84
CA CYS A 227 4.51 -4.42 8.04
C CYS A 227 3.98 -3.20 8.80
N LEU A 228 3.68 -3.34 10.10
CA LEU A 228 3.09 -2.25 10.88
C LEU A 228 4.14 -1.25 11.37
N GLN A 229 3.72 0.00 11.60
CA GLN A 229 4.50 1.14 12.10
C GLN A 229 3.61 1.99 13.02
N MET A 230 3.17 1.40 14.13
CA MET A 230 2.21 2.05 15.05
C MET A 230 2.79 3.31 15.70
N ASP A 231 4.06 3.30 16.09
CA ASP A 231 4.71 4.45 16.75
C ASP A 231 4.74 5.70 15.84
N GLU A 232 5.12 5.53 14.57
CA GLU A 232 5.10 6.64 13.61
C GLU A 232 3.66 7.05 13.28
N ALA A 233 2.72 6.11 13.14
CA ALA A 233 1.30 6.41 12.93
C ALA A 233 0.72 7.25 14.09
N ALA A 234 1.04 6.91 15.34
CA ALA A 234 0.67 7.65 16.53
C ALA A 234 1.35 9.04 16.60
N GLU A 235 2.61 9.17 16.14
CA GLU A 235 3.27 10.47 16.02
C GLU A 235 2.60 11.38 14.98
N VAL A 236 2.24 10.87 13.80
CA VAL A 236 1.49 11.68 12.81
C VAL A 236 0.11 12.05 13.33
N ALA A 237 -0.63 11.10 13.93
CA ALA A 237 -1.96 11.38 14.45
C ALA A 237 -1.94 12.47 15.55
N ARG A 238 -0.94 12.44 16.46
CA ARG A 238 -0.72 13.52 17.44
C ARG A 238 -0.45 14.88 16.77
N ARG A 239 0.33 14.92 15.69
CA ARG A 239 0.60 16.16 14.93
C ARG A 239 -0.67 16.71 14.28
N VAL A 240 -1.51 15.85 13.69
CA VAL A 240 -2.81 16.25 13.13
C VAL A 240 -3.71 16.87 14.20
N ILE A 241 -3.87 16.21 15.36
CA ILE A 241 -4.75 16.68 16.44
C ILE A 241 -4.29 18.03 17.04
N SER A 242 -2.98 18.29 17.04
CA SER A 242 -2.39 19.49 17.67
C SER A 242 -2.16 20.67 16.72
N LEU A 243 -2.01 20.43 15.41
CA LEU A 243 -1.66 21.47 14.43
C LEU A 243 -2.82 21.83 13.50
N ASP A 244 -3.68 20.87 13.15
CA ASP A 244 -4.82 21.12 12.26
C ASP A 244 -6.10 21.35 13.08
N PRO A 245 -6.86 22.45 12.85
CA PRO A 245 -8.26 22.47 13.22
C PRO A 245 -8.99 21.44 12.36
N LEU A 246 -9.18 20.25 12.93
CA LEU A 246 -10.07 19.23 12.39
C LEU A 246 -11.45 19.88 12.10
N PRO A 247 -12.13 19.46 11.01
CA PRO A 247 -12.83 20.36 10.11
C PRO A 247 -13.60 21.60 10.61
N LYS A 248 -14.80 21.47 11.19
CA LYS A 248 -15.98 22.31 10.85
C LYS A 248 -16.24 22.41 9.33
#